data_AF-A0A455UEN5-F1
#
_entry.id   AF-A0A455UEN5-F1
#
_cell.length_a   1.000
_cell.length_b   1.000
_cell.length_c   1.000
_cell.angle_alpha   90.00
_cell.angle_beta   90.00
_cell.angle_gamma   90.00
#
_symmetry.space_group_name_H-M   'P 1'
#
loop_
_entity.id
_entity.type
_entity.pdbx_description
1 polymer ?
#
loop_
_entity_poly.entity_id
_entity_poly.type
_entity_poly.pdbx_seq_one_letter_code
_entity_poly.pdbx_strand_id
1 'polypeptide(L)'
;MDLEQVASLERGQQLPLQRDVEAIAIPFGSTETLAEDSVVSVMQAKGSSVSVGFEGRLYLIEGRNLDALGLESLLDLRCLKRPAKKR
;
A
#
# COMPACT_ATOMS: atom_id res chain seq x y z
N MET A 1 9.53 13.61 -0.58
CA MET A 1 9.99 12.85 -1.77
C MET A 1 9.31 11.50 -1.71
N ASP A 2 7.99 11.53 -1.56
CA ASP A 2 7.20 10.42 -0.99
C ASP A 2 6.46 9.64 -2.09
N LEU A 3 6.54 10.17 -3.33
CA LEU A 3 5.95 9.61 -4.54
C LEU A 3 6.82 8.50 -5.15
N GLU A 4 8.11 8.43 -4.80
CA GLU A 4 9.09 7.54 -5.44
C GLU A 4 8.96 6.08 -4.96
N GLN A 5 8.65 5.85 -3.68
CA GLN A 5 8.43 4.51 -3.13
C GLN A 5 7.26 3.78 -3.83
N VAL A 6 6.16 4.50 -4.07
CA VAL A 6 4.99 3.96 -4.76
C VAL A 6 5.28 3.80 -6.27
N ALA A 7 6.15 4.65 -6.83
CA ALA A 7 6.58 4.54 -8.23
C ALA A 7 7.57 3.38 -8.48
N SER A 8 8.31 2.95 -7.46
CA SER A 8 9.18 1.77 -7.53
C SER A 8 8.42 0.44 -7.50
N LEU A 9 7.12 0.44 -7.19
CA LEU A 9 6.29 -0.77 -7.26
C LEU A 9 6.11 -1.20 -8.72
N GLU A 10 6.50 -2.43 -9.02
CA GLU A 10 6.29 -3.01 -10.34
C GLU A 10 4.88 -3.57 -10.50
N ARG A 11 4.32 -3.42 -11.70
CA ARG A 11 3.03 -4.00 -12.05
C ARG A 11 3.15 -5.53 -12.09
N GLY A 12 2.27 -6.22 -11.38
CA GLY A 12 2.29 -7.66 -11.17
C GLY A 12 3.13 -8.09 -9.97
N GLN A 13 3.78 -7.17 -9.25
CA GLN A 13 4.54 -7.51 -8.05
C GLN A 13 3.60 -8.01 -6.95
N GLN A 14 3.88 -9.20 -6.44
CA GLN A 14 3.12 -9.79 -5.33
C GLN A 14 3.75 -9.38 -4.01
N LEU A 15 2.94 -8.80 -3.14
CA LEU A 15 3.35 -8.34 -1.81
C LEU A 15 2.40 -8.93 -0.77
N PRO A 16 2.92 -9.54 0.30
CA PRO A 16 2.10 -9.96 1.43
C PRO A 16 1.69 -8.76 2.27
N LEU A 17 0.44 -8.74 2.73
CA LEU A 17 -0.01 -7.72 3.66
C LEU A 17 0.66 -7.86 5.03
N GLN A 18 1.13 -6.74 5.58
CA GLN A 18 1.76 -6.66 6.89
C GLN A 18 0.76 -6.59 8.05
N ARG A 19 -0.50 -6.23 7.76
CA ARG A 19 -1.61 -6.12 8.73
C ARG A 19 -2.96 -6.24 8.03
N ASP A 20 -4.02 -6.37 8.81
CA ASP A 20 -5.38 -6.24 8.32
C ASP A 20 -5.64 -4.82 7.77
N VAL A 21 -6.33 -4.75 6.63
CA VAL A 21 -6.57 -3.46 5.96
C VAL A 21 -7.88 -3.44 5.20
N GLU A 22 -8.54 -2.29 5.27
CA GLU A 22 -9.72 -1.99 4.47
C GLU A 22 -9.33 -1.61 3.04
N ALA A 23 -9.79 -2.39 2.08
CA ALA A 23 -9.57 -2.17 0.66
C ALA A 23 -10.89 -2.07 -0.09
N ILE A 24 -10.96 -1.20 -1.10
CA ILE A 24 -12.20 -0.93 -1.84
C ILE A 24 -12.25 -1.79 -3.09
N ALA A 25 -13.19 -2.73 -3.17
CA ALA A 25 -13.39 -3.61 -4.32
C ALA A 25 -13.93 -2.82 -5.53
N ILE A 26 -13.21 -2.83 -6.65
CA ILE A 26 -13.62 -2.20 -7.92
C ILE A 26 -14.16 -3.29 -8.86
N PRO A 27 -15.32 -3.08 -9.53
CA PRO A 27 -16.07 -1.82 -9.74
C PRO A 27 -17.19 -1.52 -8.73
N PHE A 28 -17.47 -2.42 -7.78
CA PHE A 28 -18.65 -2.34 -6.91
C PHE A 28 -18.57 -1.24 -5.83
N GLY A 29 -17.36 -0.80 -5.46
CA GLY A 29 -17.14 0.19 -4.40
C GLY A 29 -17.35 -0.37 -2.99
N SER A 30 -17.48 -1.68 -2.82
CA SER A 30 -17.63 -2.31 -1.50
C SER A 30 -16.29 -2.30 -0.77
N THR A 31 -16.29 -1.91 0.50
CA THR A 31 -15.10 -2.00 1.34
C THR A 31 -15.01 -3.40 1.93
N GLU A 32 -13.93 -4.11 1.63
CA GLU A 32 -13.65 -5.46 2.12
C GLU A 32 -12.37 -5.40 2.97
N THR A 33 -12.34 -6.18 4.05
CA THR A 33 -11.16 -6.27 4.91
C THR A 33 -10.27 -7.40 4.41
N LEU A 34 -9.06 -7.06 3.98
CA LEU A 34 -8.03 -8.03 3.63
C LEU A 34 -7.28 -8.40 4.91
N ALA A 35 -7.11 -9.69 5.16
CA ALA A 35 -6.39 -10.19 6.33
C ALA A 35 -4.88 -9.93 6.19
N GLU A 36 -4.18 -9.81 7.32
CA GLU A 36 -2.72 -9.88 7.34
C GLU A 36 -2.24 -11.17 6.64
N ASP A 37 -1.03 -11.14 6.08
CA ASP A 37 -0.44 -12.23 5.29
C ASP A 37 -1.14 -12.52 3.93
N SER A 38 -2.23 -11.83 3.60
CA SER A 38 -2.86 -11.98 2.29
C SER A 38 -1.92 -11.49 1.18
N VAL A 39 -1.66 -12.36 0.20
CA VAL A 39 -0.79 -12.03 -0.94
C VAL A 39 -1.59 -11.28 -1.99
N VAL A 40 -1.29 -10.00 -2.16
CA VAL A 40 -1.93 -9.14 -3.16
C VAL A 40 -0.94 -8.81 -4.29
N SER A 41 -1.44 -8.61 -5.50
CA SER A 41 -0.61 -8.35 -6.69
C SER A 41 -0.81 -6.91 -7.17
N VAL A 42 0.21 -6.07 -7.12
CA VAL A 42 0.11 -4.65 -7.47
C VAL A 42 -0.26 -4.49 -8.94
N MET A 43 -1.38 -3.87 -9.24
CA MET A 43 -1.83 -3.63 -10.62
C MET A 43 -1.42 -2.24 -11.10
N GLN A 44 -1.66 -1.23 -10.26
CA GLN A 44 -1.32 0.16 -10.53
C GLN A 44 -0.98 0.90 -9.23
N ALA A 45 0.13 1.61 -9.24
CA ALA A 45 0.50 2.53 -8.19
C ALA A 45 0.34 3.97 -8.68
N LYS A 46 -0.55 4.75 -8.06
CA LYS A 46 -0.76 6.16 -8.38
C LYS A 46 -0.61 6.98 -7.12
N GLY A 47 0.63 7.35 -6.81
CA GLY A 47 1.02 8.38 -5.85
C GLY A 47 0.43 8.26 -4.44
N SER A 48 -0.84 8.62 -4.28
CA SER A 48 -1.60 8.55 -3.05
C SER A 48 -2.49 7.31 -2.91
N SER A 49 -2.52 6.40 -3.88
CA SER A 49 -3.35 5.17 -3.83
C SER A 49 -2.70 4.04 -4.63
N VAL A 50 -2.94 2.80 -4.22
CA VAL A 50 -2.44 1.61 -4.92
C VAL A 50 -3.60 0.66 -5.21
N SER A 51 -3.77 0.33 -6.48
CA SER A 51 -4.67 -0.73 -6.92
C SER A 51 -3.92 -2.06 -6.88
N VAL A 52 -4.44 -3.00 -6.12
CA VAL A 52 -3.93 -4.36 -5.98
C VAL A 52 -4.97 -5.36 -6.44
N GLY A 53 -4.53 -6.49 -6.98
CA GLY A 53 -5.36 -7.64 -7.32
C GLY A 53 -5.28 -8.69 -6.23
N PHE A 54 -6.43 -9.14 -5.72
CA PHE A 54 -6.52 -10.21 -4.73
C PHE A 54 -7.62 -11.19 -5.16
N GLU A 55 -7.31 -12.49 -5.19
CA GLU A 55 -8.24 -13.55 -5.65
C GLU A 55 -8.96 -13.26 -6.99
N GLY A 56 -8.26 -12.61 -7.93
CA GLY A 56 -8.81 -12.26 -9.24
C GLY A 56 -9.77 -11.05 -9.23
N ARG A 57 -9.91 -10.37 -8.10
CA ARG A 57 -10.64 -9.10 -7.95
C ARG A 57 -9.68 -7.94 -7.79
N LEU A 58 -10.12 -6.74 -8.15
CA LEU A 58 -9.36 -5.50 -7.97
C LEU A 58 -9.79 -4.81 -6.69
N TYR A 59 -8.81 -4.42 -5.90
CA TYR A 59 -8.96 -3.70 -4.65
C TYR A 59 -8.12 -2.43 -4.69
N LEU A 60 -8.69 -1.31 -4.26
CA LEU A 60 -7.99 -0.05 -4.13
C LEU A 60 -7.64 0.17 -2.66
N ILE A 61 -6.33 0.29 -2.40
CA ILE A 61 -5.75 0.65 -1.12
C ILE A 61 -5.48 2.15 -1.14
N GLU A 62 -6.08 2.87 -0.20
CA GLU A 62 -5.85 4.30 -0.01
C GLU A 62 -4.45 4.59 0.55
N GLY A 63 -3.93 5.80 0.30
CA GLY A 63 -2.60 6.24 0.74
C GLY A 63 -2.37 6.15 2.25
N ARG A 64 -3.45 6.27 3.02
CA ARG A 64 -3.46 6.11 4.48
C ARG A 64 -3.15 4.67 4.93
N ASN A 65 -3.40 3.72 4.04
CA ASN A 65 -3.35 2.28 4.28
C ASN A 65 -2.14 1.62 3.62
N LEU A 66 -1.18 2.40 3.07
CA LEU A 66 0.00 1.87 2.38
C LEU A 66 0.96 1.10 3.28
N ASP A 67 0.98 1.36 4.59
CA ASP A 67 1.75 0.54 5.55
C ASP A 67 1.30 -0.92 5.56
N ALA A 68 0.04 -1.20 5.23
CA ALA A 68 -0.41 -2.58 5.09
C ALA A 68 0.30 -3.33 3.97
N LEU A 69 0.83 -2.63 2.96
CA LEU A 69 1.64 -3.20 1.88
C LEU A 69 3.15 -3.22 2.23
N GLY A 70 3.54 -2.81 3.44
CA GLY A 70 4.93 -2.66 3.85
C GLY A 70 5.60 -1.40 3.29
N LEU A 71 4.81 -0.44 2.81
CA LEU A 71 5.30 0.84 2.28
C LEU A 71 5.25 1.92 3.35
N GLU A 72 6.12 2.93 3.25
CA GLU A 72 5.98 4.13 4.06
C GLU A 72 4.60 4.77 3.83
N SER A 73 3.75 4.70 4.84
CA SER A 73 2.50 5.45 4.82
C SER A 73 2.78 6.94 4.79
N LEU A 74 1.91 7.72 4.16
CA LEU A 74 1.96 9.20 4.27
C LEU A 74 1.90 9.71 5.72
N LEU A 75 1.52 8.85 6.68
CA LEU A 75 1.54 9.16 8.11
C LEU A 75 2.90 8.97 8.78
N ASP A 76 3.84 8.24 8.17
CA ASP A 76 5.21 8.03 8.68
C ASP A 76 6.12 9.25 8.45
N LEU A 77 5.60 10.33 7.85
CA LEU A 77 6.32 11.59 7.73
C LEU A 77 6.65 12.28 9.08
N ARG A 78 6.15 11.76 10.20
CA ARG A 78 6.44 12.32 11.54
C ARG A 78 7.54 11.57 12.30
N CYS A 79 7.94 10.36 11.91
CA CYS A 79 8.87 9.56 12.70
C CYS A 79 10.34 9.66 12.24
N LEU A 80 10.62 9.88 10.95
CA LEU A 80 12.00 9.79 10.41
C LEU A 80 12.75 11.10 10.13
N LYS A 81 12.35 12.24 10.73
CA LYS A 81 13.28 13.38 10.89
C LYS A 81 13.90 13.40 12.29
N ARG A 82 14.58 12.33 12.68
CA ARG A 82 15.69 12.47 13.65
C ARG A 82 17.00 12.59 12.85
N PRO A 83 17.75 13.70 12.99
CA PRO A 83 19.07 13.81 12.38
C PRO A 83 20.01 12.85 13.12
N ALA A 84 20.41 11.75 12.49
CA ALA A 84 21.51 10.93 12.97
C ALA A 84 22.83 11.66 12.73
N LYS A 85 23.14 12.58 13.65
CA LYS A 85 24.46 13.19 13.83
C LYS A 85 25.45 12.10 14.22
N LYS A 86 26.44 11.81 13.37
CA LYS A 86 27.72 11.19 13.74
C LYS A 86 28.81 12.06 13.10
N ARG A 87 29.30 13.06 13.83
CA ARG A 87 30.54 13.06 14.65
C ARG A 87 31.79 12.82 13.83
#